data_AF-A0A1R3W2R2-F1
#
_entry.id   AF-A0A1R3W2R2-F1
#
_cell.length_a   1.000
_cell.length_b   1.000
_cell.length_c   1.000
_cell.angle_alpha   90.00
_cell.angle_beta   90.00
_cell.angle_gamma   90.00
#
_symmetry.space_group_name_H-M   'P 1'
#
loop_
_entity.id
_entity.type
_entity.pdbx_description
1 polymer ?
#
loop_
_entity_poly.entity_id
_entity_poly.type
_entity_poly.pdbx_seq_one_letter_code
_entity_poly.pdbx_strand_id
1 'polypeptide(L)' 'MSNQPIPAPLPTPDDEGEEATGLPTREVDGDELLDPDAADETVDSAEADRLASGADRDA' A
#
# COMPACT_ATOMS: atom_id res chain seq x y z
N MET A 1 41.87 2.37 31.09
CA MET A 1 42.03 3.33 29.99
C MET A 1 40.64 3.78 29.57
N SER A 2 40.36 5.08 29.65
CA SER A 2 39.13 5.70 29.13
C SER A 2 39.28 5.89 27.63
N ASN A 3 38.22 5.66 26.84
CA ASN A 3 38.16 6.23 25.49
C ASN A 3 36.72 6.63 25.15
N GLN A 4 36.56 7.89 24.77
CA GLN A 4 35.27 8.55 24.57
C GLN A 4 34.66 8.14 23.22
N PRO A 5 33.36 7.77 23.19
CA PRO A 5 32.69 7.35 21.97
C PRO A 5 32.46 8.53 21.01
N ILE A 6 32.61 8.25 19.73
CA ILE A 6 32.36 9.22 18.64
C ILE A 6 30.84 9.46 18.52
N PRO A 7 30.37 10.71 18.28
CA PRO A 7 28.96 11.00 18.11
C PRO A 7 28.39 10.29 16.87
N ALA A 8 27.16 9.76 17.00
CA ALA A 8 26.47 9.13 15.89
C ALA A 8 26.11 10.13 14.79
N PRO A 9 26.13 9.71 13.51
CA PRO A 9 25.70 10.56 12.41
C PRO A 9 24.21 10.93 12.53
N LEU A 10 23.88 12.13 12.05
CA LEU A 10 22.50 12.64 12.00
C LEU A 10 21.72 11.95 10.87
N PRO A 11 20.41 11.73 11.03
CA PRO A 11 19.59 11.15 9.97
C PRO A 11 19.42 12.13 8.81
N THR A 12 19.50 11.62 7.59
CA THR A 12 19.17 12.34 6.36
C THR A 12 17.65 12.49 6.23
N PRO A 13 17.13 13.62 5.71
CA PRO A 13 15.72 13.70 5.33
C PRO A 13 15.45 12.66 4.22
N ASP A 14 14.45 11.80 4.41
CA ASP A 14 13.98 10.85 3.41
C ASP A 14 13.39 11.63 2.24
N ASP A 15 14.13 11.75 1.13
CA ASP A 15 13.68 12.40 -0.10
C ASP A 15 13.37 11.37 -1.20
N GLU A 16 13.06 10.12 -0.83
CA GLU A 16 12.80 9.04 -1.80
C GLU A 16 11.44 8.41 -1.58
N GLY A 17 10.42 9.14 -2.05
CA GLY A 17 9.08 8.63 -2.26
C GLY A 17 8.31 8.43 -0.96
N GLU A 18 7.26 9.23 -0.78
CA GLU A 18 6.00 8.57 -0.52
C GLU A 18 5.81 7.61 -1.70
N GLU A 19 6.38 6.41 -1.56
CA GLU A 19 6.03 5.27 -2.37
C GLU A 19 4.50 5.34 -2.48
N ALA A 20 3.95 5.00 -3.63
CA ALA A 20 2.53 4.71 -3.74
C ALA A 20 2.17 3.47 -2.89
N THR A 21 2.65 3.38 -1.64
CA THR A 21 2.44 2.39 -0.60
C THR A 21 1.00 2.51 -0.15
N GLY A 22 0.13 2.00 -1.00
CA GLY A 22 -1.31 2.03 -0.80
C GLY A 22 -2.10 2.16 -2.09
N LEU A 23 -1.48 2.51 -3.22
CA LEU A 23 -2.17 2.44 -4.49
C LEU A 23 -2.12 1.00 -5.02
N PRO A 24 -3.27 0.42 -5.40
CA PRO A 24 -3.31 -0.92 -5.97
C PRO A 24 -2.57 -0.97 -7.32
N THR A 25 -1.63 -1.89 -7.43
CA THR A 25 -0.80 -2.15 -8.62
C THR A 25 -0.99 -3.59 -9.10
N ARG A 26 -0.67 -3.85 -10.38
CA ARG A 26 -0.67 -5.18 -11.00
C ARG A 26 0.58 -5.41 -11.85
N GLU A 27 1.00 -6.66 -11.94
CA GLU A 27 2.12 -7.08 -12.79
C GLU A 27 1.68 -7.25 -14.25
N VAL A 28 2.35 -6.56 -15.19
CA VAL A 28 2.12 -6.65 -16.63
C VAL A 28 3.48 -6.80 -17.32
N ASP A 29 3.68 -7.92 -18.02
CA ASP A 29 4.94 -8.25 -18.73
C ASP A 29 6.21 -8.17 -17.85
N GLY A 30 6.05 -8.39 -16.53
CA GLY A 30 7.14 -8.35 -15.55
C GLY A 30 7.40 -6.98 -14.94
N ASP A 31 6.63 -5.95 -15.33
CA ASP A 31 6.67 -4.62 -14.75
C ASP A 31 5.45 -4.39 -13.83
N GLU A 32 5.68 -3.71 -12.70
CA GLU A 32 4.60 -3.31 -11.78
C GLU A 32 3.98 -1.99 -12.24
N LEU A 33 2.70 -2.03 -12.63
CA LEU A 33 1.94 -0.89 -13.12
C LEU A 33 0.72 -0.60 -12.23
N LEU A 34 0.27 0.64 -12.19
CA LEU A 34 -0.98 1.01 -11.49
C LEU A 34 -2.16 0.21 -12.06
N ASP A 35 -2.99 -0.37 -11.19
CA ASP A 35 -4.12 -1.18 -11.62
C ASP A 35 -5.33 -0.29 -11.97
N PRO A 36 -5.72 -0.20 -13.26
CA PRO A 36 -6.87 0.61 -13.66
C PRO A 36 -8.21 0.07 -13.14
N ASP A 37 -8.27 -1.22 -12.79
CA ASP A 37 -9.48 -1.87 -12.25
C ASP A 37 -9.67 -1.57 -10.75
N ALA A 38 -8.68 -0.94 -10.12
CA ALA A 38 -8.66 -0.66 -8.70
C ALA A 38 -8.87 0.83 -8.37
N ALA A 39 -9.50 1.56 -9.29
CA ALA A 39 -9.98 2.91 -9.04
C ALA A 39 -11.06 2.90 -7.95
N ASP A 40 -10.78 3.54 -6.82
CA ASP A 40 -11.63 3.59 -5.61
C ASP A 40 -13.08 4.02 -5.90
N GLU A 41 -13.27 4.87 -6.92
CA GLU A 41 -14.58 5.36 -7.39
C GLU A 41 -15.40 4.32 -8.19
N THR A 42 -14.80 3.20 -8.58
CA THR A 42 -15.46 2.12 -9.34
C THR A 42 -15.84 0.93 -8.47
N VAL A 43 -15.43 0.92 -7.21
CA VAL A 43 -15.81 -0.11 -6.24
C VAL A 43 -17.15 0.26 -5.60
N ASP A 44 -18.22 -0.50 -5.90
CA ASP A 44 -19.50 -0.32 -5.20
C ASP A 44 -19.44 -0.97 -3.81
N SER A 45 -19.12 -0.17 -2.81
CA SER A 45 -19.01 -0.63 -1.42
C SER A 45 -20.30 -1.25 -0.88
N ALA A 46 -21.47 -0.83 -1.38
CA ALA A 46 -22.74 -1.41 -0.94
C ALA A 46 -22.91 -2.85 -1.47
N GLU A 47 -22.47 -3.10 -2.71
CA GLU A 47 -22.42 -4.46 -3.26
C GLU A 47 -21.35 -5.32 -2.56
N ALA A 48 -20.18 -4.74 -2.28
CA ALA A 48 -19.11 -5.41 -1.53
C ALA A 48 -19.56 -5.83 -0.12
N ASP A 49 -20.22 -4.94 0.61
CA ASP A 49 -20.75 -5.23 1.96
C ASP A 49 -21.85 -6.30 1.93
N ARG A 50 -22.70 -6.30 0.89
CA ARG A 50 -23.70 -7.37 0.70
C ARG A 50 -23.01 -8.74 0.59
N LEU A 51 -22.00 -8.86 -0.28
CA LEU A 51 -21.23 -10.10 -0.45
C LEU A 51 -20.52 -10.51 0.86
N ALA A 52 -19.90 -9.54 1.55
CA ALA A 52 -19.15 -9.78 2.78
C ALA A 52 -20.04 -10.22 3.94
N SER A 53 -21.26 -9.65 4.04
CA SER A 53 -22.23 -10.01 5.07
C SER A 53 -22.71 -11.47 4.96
N GLY A 54 -22.40 -12.16 3.87
CA GLY A 54 -22.81 -13.55 3.64
C GLY A 54 -24.30 -13.67 3.30
N ALA A 55 -24.99 -12.58 2.96
CA ALA A 55 -26.38 -12.58 2.56
C ALA A 55 -26.66 -13.50 1.35
N ASP A 56 -25.65 -13.79 0.52
CA ASP A 56 -25.70 -14.76 -0.59
C ASP A 56 -25.46 -16.23 -0.18
N ARG A 57 -25.15 -16.51 1.09
CA ARG A 57 -24.86 -17.87 1.60
C ARG A 57 -26.05 -18.55 2.27
N ASP A 58 -27.17 -17.85 2.45
CA ASP A 58 -28.41 -18.38 3.01
C ASP A 58 -29.49 -18.64 1.93
N ALA A 59 -29.10 -19.27 0.81
CA ALA A 59 -29.99 -19.75 -0.25
C ALA A 59 -29.83 -21.27 -0.48
#